data_AF-A0A645GHS5-F1
#
_entry.id   AF-A0A645GHS5-F1
#
_cell.length_a   1.000
_cell.length_b   1.000
_cell.length_c   1.000
_cell.angle_alpha   90.00
_cell.angle_beta   90.00
_cell.angle_gamma   90.00
#
_symmetry.space_group_name_H-M   'P 1'
#
loop_
_entity.id
_entity.type
_entity.pdbx_description
1 polymer ?
#
loop_
_entity_poly.entity_id
_entity_poly.type
_entity_poly.pdbx_seq_one_letter_code
_entity_poly.pdbx_strand_id
1 'polypeptide(L)' 'MDPYENLANAIIMQAVKDYRNTTSPSEIKSIERFFRSDLFSALTSVDPEFLIKRLREERKHDF' A
#
# COMPACT_ATOMS: atom_id res chain seq x y z
N MET A 1 14.91 -14.00 -10.14
CA MET A 1 14.31 -12.89 -9.38
C MET A 1 15.36 -11.82 -9.30
N ASP A 2 15.07 -10.66 -9.86
CA ASP A 2 15.94 -9.50 -9.77
C ASP A 2 15.94 -8.99 -8.30
N PRO A 3 17.10 -8.77 -7.65
CA PRO A 3 17.17 -8.21 -6.30
C PRO A 3 16.36 -6.92 -6.10
N TYR A 4 16.24 -6.08 -7.14
CA TYR A 4 15.47 -4.84 -7.08
C TYR A 4 13.96 -5.09 -7.10
N GLU A 5 13.51 -6.08 -7.86
CA GLU A 5 12.11 -6.52 -7.89
C GLU A 5 11.68 -7.10 -6.53
N ASN A 6 12.54 -7.90 -5.90
CA ASN A 6 12.30 -8.42 -4.55
C ASN A 6 12.17 -7.30 -3.53
N LEU A 7 13.04 -6.28 -3.61
CA LEU A 7 12.98 -5.12 -2.72
C LEU A 7 11.70 -4.31 -2.94
N ALA A 8 11.33 -4.05 -4.20
CA ALA A 8 10.10 -3.35 -4.56
C ALA A 8 8.87 -4.06 -3.98
N ASN A 9 8.77 -5.38 -4.18
CA ASN A 9 7.69 -6.19 -3.64
C ASN A 9 7.67 -6.17 -2.11
N ALA A 10 8.83 -6.23 -1.44
CA ALA A 10 8.92 -6.17 0.01
C ALA A 10 8.42 -4.83 0.57
N ILE A 11 8.79 -3.70 -0.05
CA ILE A 11 8.33 -2.37 0.34
C ILE A 11 6.80 -2.27 0.22
N ILE A 12 6.24 -2.72 -0.91
CA ILE A 12 4.79 -2.69 -1.15
C ILE A 12 4.05 -3.58 -0.14
N MET A 13 4.52 -4.80 0.08
CA MET A 13 3.93 -5.72 1.06
C MET A 13 3.97 -5.15 2.48
N GLN A 14 5.04 -4.46 2.85
CA GLN A 14 5.15 -3.83 4.16
C GLN A 14 4.13 -2.69 4.31
N ALA A 15 4.02 -1.80 3.32
CA ALA A 15 3.04 -0.71 3.33
C ALA A 15 1.58 -1.22 3.44
N VAL A 16 1.26 -2.34 2.78
CA VAL A 16 -0.05 -3.00 2.88
C VAL A 16 -0.29 -3.53 4.29
N LYS A 17 0.70 -4.18 4.92
CA LYS A 17 0.59 -4.65 6.32
C LYS A 17 0.39 -3.50 7.29
N ASP A 18 1.17 -2.43 7.13
CA ASP A 18 1.08 -1.25 7.99
C ASP A 18 -0.29 -0.59 7.86
N TYR A 19 -0.86 -0.54 6.64
CA TYR A 19 -2.22 -0.04 6.40
C TYR A 19 -3.29 -0.84 7.14
N ARG A 20 -3.16 -2.17 7.16
CA ARG A 20 -4.11 -3.08 7.84
C ARG A 20 -4.03 -2.96 9.36
N ASN A 21 -2.82 -2.81 9.90
CA ASN A 21 -2.57 -2.82 11.33
C ASN A 21 -2.80 -1.46 12.01
N THR A 22 -2.78 -0.36 11.25
CA THR A 22 -2.98 0.97 11.83
C THR A 22 -4.45 1.31 12.04
N THR A 23 -4.74 1.91 13.20
CA THR A 23 -6.02 2.57 13.51
C THR A 23 -5.91 4.09 13.40
N SER A 24 -4.71 4.63 13.22
CA SER A 24 -4.44 6.06 13.22
C SER A 24 -4.82 6.71 11.88
N PRO A 25 -5.77 7.68 11.86
CA PRO A 25 -6.17 8.36 10.62
C PRO A 25 -5.02 9.05 9.88
N SER A 26 -4.01 9.54 10.61
CA SER A 26 -2.84 10.19 10.01
C SER A 26 -1.90 9.21 9.33
N GLU A 27 -1.71 8.02 9.91
CA GLU A 27 -0.90 6.96 9.29
C GLU A 27 -1.59 6.41 8.04
N ILE A 28 -2.90 6.16 8.11
CA ILE A 28 -3.72 5.75 6.96
C ILE A 28 -3.52 6.72 5.80
N LYS A 29 -3.69 8.03 6.05
CA LYS A 29 -3.47 9.07 5.03
C LYS A 29 -2.04 9.08 4.48
N SER A 30 -1.05 8.86 5.34
CA SER A 30 0.36 8.84 4.93
C SER A 30 0.67 7.66 4.02
N ILE A 31 0.13 6.48 4.34
CA ILE A 31 0.29 5.28 3.52
C ILE A 31 -0.48 5.40 2.19
N GLU A 32 -1.69 5.97 2.19
CA GLU A 32 -2.38 6.26 0.93
C GLU A 32 -1.62 7.26 0.06
N ARG A 33 -0.98 8.26 0.66
CA ARG A 33 -0.12 9.21 -0.07
C ARG A 33 1.11 8.50 -0.65
N PHE A 34 1.67 7.52 0.06
CA PHE A 34 2.74 6.69 -0.48
C PHE A 34 2.28 5.90 -1.72
N PHE A 35 1.10 5.25 -1.67
CA PHE A 35 0.58 4.54 -2.83
C PHE A 35 0.34 5.46 -4.04
N ARG A 36 -0.09 6.71 -3.82
CA ARG A 36 -0.26 7.72 -4.88
C ARG A 36 1.04 8.41 -5.34
N SER A 37 2.19 8.02 -4.78
CA SER A 37 3.45 8.68 -5.10
C SER A 37 4.12 8.09 -6.33
N ASP A 38 4.95 8.90 -6.99
CA ASP A 38 5.74 8.46 -8.15
C ASP A 38 6.66 7.28 -7.83
N LEU A 39 7.11 7.17 -6.57
CA LEU A 39 7.92 6.04 -6.10
C LEU A 39 7.14 4.72 -6.20
N PHE A 40 5.86 4.71 -5.83
CA PHE A 40 5.04 3.51 -5.96
C PHE A 40 4.85 3.11 -7.43
N SER A 41 4.56 4.08 -8.30
CA SER A 41 4.44 3.84 -9.75
C SER A 41 5.76 3.41 -10.40
N ALA A 42 6.90 3.79 -9.83
CA ALA A 42 8.21 3.31 -10.29
C ALA A 42 8.50 1.88 -9.83
N LEU A 43 7.94 1.44 -8.70
CA LEU A 43 8.14 0.11 -8.13
C LEU A 43 7.15 -0.93 -8.66
N THR A 44 5.97 -0.50 -9.15
CA THR A 44 4.95 -1.41 -9.66
C THR A 44 4.01 -0.74 -10.67
N SER A 45 3.46 -1.56 -11.56
CA SER A 45 2.40 -1.15 -12.51
C SER A 45 0.98 -1.32 -11.94
N VAL A 46 0.85 -1.69 -10.65
CA VAL A 46 -0.46 -1.82 -10.00
C VAL A 46 -1.12 -0.44 -9.88
N ASP A 47 -2.40 -0.37 -10.22
CA ASP A 47 -3.21 0.84 -10.02
C ASP A 47 -3.34 1.15 -8.51
N PRO A 48 -2.79 2.28 -8.03
CA PRO A 48 -2.84 2.62 -6.62
C PRO A 48 -4.25 2.89 -6.10
N GLU A 49 -5.17 3.40 -6.93
CA GLU A 49 -6.55 3.63 -6.50
C GLU A 49 -7.32 2.33 -6.32
N PHE A 50 -7.06 1.34 -7.19
CA PHE A 50 -7.61 0.00 -7.01
C PHE A 50 -7.12 -0.66 -5.72
N LEU A 51 -5.81 -0.55 -5.42
CA LEU A 51 -5.23 -1.09 -4.20
C LEU A 51 -5.84 -0.43 -2.95
N ILE A 52 -5.90 0.90 -2.91
CA ILE A 52 -6.48 1.65 -1.79
C ILE A 52 -7.95 1.28 -1.59
N LYS A 53 -8.73 1.20 -2.67
CA LYS A 53 -10.15 0.82 -2.59
C LYS A 53 -10.32 -0.55 -1.95
N ARG A 54 -9.56 -1.56 -2.39
CA ARG A 54 -9.61 -2.90 -1.81
C ARG A 54 -9.24 -2.91 -0.33
N LEU A 55 -8.20 -2.19 0.06
CA LEU A 55 -7.77 -2.11 1.46
C LEU A 55 -8.81 -1.41 2.35
N ARG A 56 -9.51 -0.41 1.83
CA ARG A 56 -10.63 0.24 2.53
C ARG A 56 -11.84 -0.68 2.67
N GLU A 57 -12.13 -1.49 1.66
CA GLU A 57 -13.22 -2.48 1.69
C GLU A 57 -12.93 -3.60 2.69
N GLU A 58 -11.71 -4.14 2.70
CA GLU A 58 -11.24 -5.15 3.67
C GLU A 58 -11.44 -4.66 5.10
N ARG A 59 -10.98 -3.43 5.40
CA ARG A 59 -11.17 -2.81 6.72
C ARG A 59 -12.62 -2.51 7.10
N LYS A 60 -13.55 -2.43 6.14
CA LYS A 60 -14.99 -2.27 6.42
C LYS A 60 -15.68 -3.61 6.66
N HIS A 61 -15.09 -4.72 6.23
CA HIS A 61 -15.66 -6.05 6.37
C HIS A 61 -15.17 -6.76 7.64
N ASP A 62 -14.01 -6.37 8.16
CA ASP A 62 -13.43 -6.90 9.40
C ASP A 62 -14.00 -6.27 10.70
N PHE A 63 -14.95 -5.32 10.58
CA PHE A 63 -15.70 -4.68 11.68
C PHE A 63 -17.21 -4.81 11.45
#